data_AF-A0A2J7RAW8-F1
#
_entry.id   AF-A0A2J7RAW8-F1
#
_cell.length_a   1.000
_cell.length_b   1.000
_cell.length_c   1.000
_cell.angle_alpha   90.00
_cell.angle_beta   90.00
_cell.angle_gamma   90.00
#
_symmetry.space_group_name_H-M   'P 1'
#
loop_
_entity.id
_entity.type
_entity.pdbx_description
1 polymer ?
#
loop_
_entity_poly.entity_id
_entity_poly.type
_entity_poly.pdbx_seq_one_letter_code
_entity_poly.pdbx_strand_id
1 'polypeptide(L)'
;MRVLNLSNNRLCELPNGCHQTHQLEKLYLTANCLADNSLDVLGKFSNLHTLHAAYNSITRLPESCVAVWTELEELVLSGNKLQNLPDNIIHLKHLRVLRVHSNRLQTIPCFAKMSSLKVLDLAHNCLDRVNLATLVPQQLQFLDLSCNSKLYVDPRQFQVYRTHRPMSLVDVSGQNRTCLPSTPHHEAGADLGPPWKVGFSETAGHRERLYITQIRLPAFCNMEGLFGMFDGGNNNDIPNILTKAVPRMLLEERTVKETASEYMKYTMLSAHRELKETGQKYGVCGTLCHIVRTRPTGSPSSFLPGCHHQYTMRVASVGEARAVLCRRSGLINLSQTTQANPNHSQLGCSAMFPLVIPDPHVTEVDLDETDEFLIIANKR
;
A
#
# COMPACT_ATOMS: atom_id res chain seq x y z
N MET A 1 -13.71 -33.38 -0.77
CA MET A 1 -13.92 -31.93 -1.03
C MET A 1 -12.58 -31.23 -1.07
N ARG A 2 -12.27 -30.44 -2.12
CA ARG A 2 -10.92 -29.88 -2.37
C ARG A 2 -10.70 -28.45 -1.86
N VAL A 3 -11.76 -27.64 -1.83
CA VAL A 3 -11.68 -26.24 -1.44
C VAL A 3 -12.71 -25.97 -0.35
N LEU A 4 -12.29 -25.40 0.77
CA LEU A 4 -13.14 -25.00 1.87
C LEU A 4 -12.86 -23.53 2.22
N ASN A 5 -13.90 -22.71 2.21
CA ASN A 5 -13.81 -21.31 2.64
C ASN A 5 -14.74 -21.07 3.83
N LEU A 6 -14.15 -20.73 4.96
CA LEU A 6 -14.80 -20.36 6.22
C LEU A 6 -14.36 -18.96 6.67
N SER A 7 -13.86 -18.12 5.75
CA SER A 7 -13.40 -16.77 6.08
C SER A 7 -14.55 -15.87 6.54
N ASN A 8 -14.25 -14.84 7.32
CA ASN A 8 -15.19 -13.85 7.85
C ASN A 8 -16.29 -14.47 8.74
N ASN A 9 -15.88 -15.37 9.63
CA ASN A 9 -16.76 -15.94 10.65
C ASN A 9 -16.23 -15.58 12.05
N ARG A 10 -16.78 -16.22 13.08
CA ARG A 10 -16.35 -16.06 14.48
C ARG A 10 -15.85 -17.39 15.06
N LEU A 11 -15.19 -18.19 14.22
CA LEU A 11 -14.69 -19.49 14.64
C LEU A 11 -13.54 -19.28 15.63
N CYS A 12 -13.71 -19.79 16.85
CA CYS A 12 -12.63 -19.85 17.84
C CYS A 12 -11.86 -21.17 17.75
N GLU A 13 -12.50 -22.23 17.23
CA GLU A 13 -11.93 -23.57 17.11
C GLU A 13 -12.38 -24.22 15.81
N LEU A 14 -11.64 -25.26 15.40
CA LEU A 14 -11.98 -26.11 14.25
C LEU A 14 -12.45 -27.49 14.73
N PRO A 15 -13.45 -28.10 14.07
CA PRO A 15 -13.99 -29.38 14.51
C PRO A 15 -12.95 -30.50 14.37
N ASN A 16 -12.77 -31.29 15.43
CA ASN A 16 -11.70 -32.28 15.54
C ASN A 16 -11.96 -33.62 14.81
N GLY A 17 -13.07 -33.76 14.08
CA GLY A 17 -13.58 -35.02 13.52
C GLY A 17 -13.32 -35.28 12.03
N CYS A 18 -12.39 -34.58 11.39
CA CYS A 18 -12.10 -34.81 9.97
C CYS A 18 -11.27 -36.09 9.79
N HIS A 19 -11.92 -37.21 9.44
CA HIS A 19 -11.25 -38.49 9.13
C HIS A 19 -10.85 -38.62 7.64
N GLN A 20 -11.26 -37.67 6.79
CA GLN A 20 -10.96 -37.63 5.35
C GLN A 20 -10.28 -36.31 4.96
N THR A 21 -9.18 -35.96 5.63
CA THR A 21 -8.44 -34.69 5.44
C THR A 21 -7.54 -34.69 4.21
N HIS A 22 -7.27 -35.85 3.61
CA HIS A 22 -6.34 -35.99 2.48
C HIS A 22 -6.84 -35.43 1.15
N GLN A 23 -8.08 -34.95 1.05
CA GLN A 23 -8.58 -34.37 -0.20
C GLN A 23 -8.55 -32.84 -0.22
N LEU A 24 -8.38 -32.19 0.94
CA LEU A 24 -8.48 -30.74 1.02
C LEU A 24 -7.17 -30.10 0.57
N GLU A 25 -7.26 -29.28 -0.48
CA GLU A 25 -6.12 -28.61 -1.12
C GLU A 25 -6.09 -27.12 -0.80
N LYS A 26 -7.24 -26.47 -0.64
CA LYS A 26 -7.32 -25.03 -0.35
C LYS A 26 -8.23 -24.77 0.84
N LEU A 27 -7.70 -24.09 1.83
CA LEU A 27 -8.41 -23.77 3.06
C LEU A 27 -8.28 -22.27 3.36
N TYR A 28 -9.42 -21.60 3.39
CA TYR A 28 -9.53 -20.18 3.70
C TYR A 28 -10.24 -19.98 5.04
N LEU A 29 -9.55 -19.38 6.00
CA LEU A 29 -9.92 -19.16 7.39
C LEU A 29 -9.69 -17.70 7.82
N THR A 30 -9.49 -16.81 6.86
CA THR A 30 -9.19 -15.39 7.12
C THR A 30 -10.30 -14.73 7.92
N ALA A 31 -9.94 -13.81 8.83
CA ALA A 31 -10.88 -13.05 9.66
C ALA A 31 -11.81 -13.97 10.48
N ASN A 32 -11.21 -14.67 11.45
CA ASN A 32 -11.87 -15.49 12.46
C ASN A 32 -11.25 -15.19 13.84
N CYS A 33 -11.55 -16.02 14.84
CA CYS A 33 -11.02 -15.91 16.20
C CYS A 33 -10.11 -17.10 16.57
N LEU A 34 -9.49 -17.74 15.58
CA LEU A 34 -8.69 -18.96 15.79
C LEU A 34 -7.45 -18.65 16.62
N ALA A 35 -7.15 -19.54 17.55
CA ALA A 35 -5.93 -19.52 18.37
C ALA A 35 -5.06 -20.74 18.08
N ASP A 36 -3.96 -20.90 18.82
CA ASP A 36 -2.95 -21.95 18.59
C ASP A 36 -3.55 -23.37 18.62
N ASN A 37 -4.58 -23.62 19.42
CA ASN A 37 -5.31 -24.90 19.49
C ASN A 37 -5.90 -25.34 18.14
N SER A 38 -6.19 -24.39 17.25
CA SER A 38 -6.73 -24.69 15.92
C SER A 38 -5.67 -25.29 14.99
N LEU A 39 -4.38 -25.07 15.28
CA LEU A 39 -3.28 -25.60 14.48
C LEU A 39 -3.10 -27.11 14.63
N ASP A 40 -3.51 -27.68 15.78
CA ASP A 40 -3.52 -29.14 15.98
C ASP A 40 -4.45 -29.84 14.99
N VAL A 41 -5.58 -29.18 14.66
CA VAL A 41 -6.52 -29.66 13.65
C VAL A 41 -5.96 -29.41 12.24
N LEU A 42 -5.37 -28.24 12.01
CA LEU A 42 -4.79 -27.89 10.71
C LEU A 42 -3.60 -28.78 10.32
N GLY A 43 -2.86 -29.27 11.31
CA GLY A 43 -1.78 -30.23 11.15
C GLY A 43 -2.23 -31.61 10.65
N LYS A 44 -3.54 -31.86 10.50
CA LYS A 44 -4.07 -33.12 9.92
C LYS A 44 -4.26 -33.06 8.40
N PHE A 45 -4.18 -31.89 7.77
CA PHE A 45 -4.40 -31.71 6.33
C PHE A 45 -3.06 -31.72 5.57
N SER A 46 -2.61 -32.91 5.17
CA SER A 46 -1.30 -33.10 4.49
C SER A 46 -1.25 -32.57 3.05
N ASN A 47 -2.38 -32.52 2.36
CA ASN A 47 -2.44 -32.21 0.92
C ASN A 47 -2.80 -30.73 0.64
N LEU A 48 -2.63 -29.85 1.63
CA LEU A 48 -2.87 -28.42 1.47
C LEU A 48 -1.82 -27.78 0.56
N HIS A 49 -2.32 -27.11 -0.47
CA HIS A 49 -1.56 -26.24 -1.37
C HIS A 49 -1.74 -24.76 -1.00
N THR A 50 -2.90 -24.39 -0.46
CA THR A 50 -3.21 -23.01 -0.05
C THR A 50 -3.81 -22.99 1.35
N LEU A 51 -3.18 -22.25 2.26
CA LEU A 51 -3.69 -21.98 3.59
C LEU A 51 -3.71 -20.47 3.86
N HIS A 52 -4.90 -19.90 3.95
CA HIS A 52 -5.09 -18.51 4.37
C HIS A 52 -5.73 -18.49 5.75
N ALA A 53 -5.01 -18.04 6.77
CA ALA A 53 -5.51 -17.86 8.13
C ALA A 53 -5.14 -16.48 8.70
N ALA A 54 -5.15 -15.46 7.84
CA ALA A 54 -4.90 -14.08 8.25
C ALA A 54 -5.99 -13.53 9.18
N TYR A 55 -5.68 -12.50 9.97
CA TYR A 55 -6.60 -11.83 10.89
C TYR A 55 -7.26 -12.82 11.87
N ASN A 56 -6.42 -13.56 12.59
CA ASN A 56 -6.81 -14.47 13.68
C ASN A 56 -6.01 -14.09 14.95
N SER A 57 -6.00 -14.95 15.97
CA SER A 57 -5.25 -14.76 17.22
C SER A 57 -4.14 -15.79 17.41
N ILE A 58 -3.55 -16.29 16.32
CA ILE A 58 -2.46 -17.27 16.36
C ILE A 58 -1.19 -16.59 16.89
N THR A 59 -0.56 -17.19 17.89
CA THR A 59 0.66 -16.70 18.53
C THR A 59 1.90 -17.52 18.16
N ARG A 60 1.72 -18.79 17.78
CA ARG A 60 2.81 -19.69 17.39
C ARG A 60 2.40 -20.57 16.22
N LEU A 61 3.32 -20.84 15.31
CA LEU A 61 3.17 -21.87 14.28
C LEU A 61 4.00 -23.10 14.68
N PRO A 62 3.37 -24.23 15.07
CA PRO A 62 4.08 -25.44 15.47
C PRO A 62 4.90 -26.04 14.32
N GLU A 63 6.09 -26.54 14.64
CA GLU A 63 6.93 -27.29 13.70
C GLU A 63 6.21 -28.53 13.14
N SER A 64 5.34 -29.16 13.93
CA SER A 64 4.55 -30.32 13.54
C SER A 64 3.60 -30.02 12.37
N CYS A 65 2.99 -28.84 12.35
CA CYS A 65 2.13 -28.42 11.23
C CYS A 65 2.93 -28.27 9.94
N VAL A 66 4.08 -27.60 10.02
CA VAL A 66 4.97 -27.36 8.88
C VAL A 66 5.54 -28.67 8.33
N ALA A 67 5.81 -29.65 9.18
CA ALA A 67 6.26 -30.98 8.76
C ALA A 67 5.22 -31.73 7.93
N VAL A 68 3.92 -31.41 8.09
CA VAL A 68 2.82 -32.06 7.40
C VAL A 68 2.45 -31.35 6.09
N TRP A 69 2.60 -30.03 6.01
CA TRP A 69 2.19 -29.22 4.85
C TRP A 69 3.21 -29.24 3.69
N THR A 70 3.70 -30.41 3.30
CA THR A 70 4.80 -30.53 2.32
C THR A 70 4.47 -29.98 0.93
N GLU A 71 3.18 -30.00 0.56
CA GLU A 71 2.67 -29.54 -0.75
C GLU A 71 2.28 -28.06 -0.78
N LEU A 72 2.53 -27.32 0.31
CA LEU A 72 2.04 -25.95 0.45
C LEU A 72 2.73 -24.99 -0.53
N GLU A 73 1.94 -24.31 -1.35
CA GLU A 73 2.37 -23.28 -2.29
C GLU A 73 2.13 -21.86 -1.75
N GLU A 74 1.06 -21.65 -0.99
CA GLU A 74 0.67 -20.35 -0.46
C GLU A 74 0.31 -20.43 1.02
N LEU A 75 1.01 -19.65 1.85
CA LEU A 75 0.77 -19.51 3.27
C LEU A 75 0.57 -18.04 3.64
N VAL A 76 -0.62 -17.71 4.13
CA VAL A 76 -0.99 -16.35 4.54
C VAL A 76 -1.43 -16.37 6.00
N LEU A 77 -0.58 -15.83 6.88
CA LEU A 77 -0.80 -15.72 8.33
C LEU A 77 -0.72 -14.26 8.80
N SER A 78 -0.93 -13.31 7.90
CA SER A 78 -0.89 -11.88 8.21
C SER A 78 -1.89 -11.46 9.29
N GLY A 79 -1.60 -10.41 10.07
CA GLY A 79 -2.55 -9.88 11.06
C GLY A 79 -2.82 -10.85 12.22
N ASN A 80 -1.82 -11.65 12.59
CA ASN A 80 -1.85 -12.53 13.77
C ASN A 80 -0.92 -11.97 14.87
N LYS A 81 -0.55 -12.78 15.86
CA LYS A 81 0.32 -12.42 16.98
C LYS A 81 1.59 -13.28 17.01
N LEU A 82 2.03 -13.78 15.85
CA LEU A 82 3.20 -14.66 15.73
C LEU A 82 4.46 -13.95 16.23
N GLN A 83 5.20 -14.61 17.12
CA GLN A 83 6.46 -14.08 17.67
C GLN A 83 7.68 -14.56 16.89
N ASN A 84 7.64 -15.78 16.35
CA ASN A 84 8.67 -16.39 15.51
C ASN A 84 8.01 -17.31 14.48
N LEU A 85 8.73 -17.59 13.38
CA LEU A 85 8.42 -18.70 12.48
C LEU A 85 9.28 -19.91 12.87
N PRO A 86 8.78 -21.15 12.74
CA PRO A 86 9.57 -22.33 13.02
C PRO A 86 10.69 -22.50 11.98
N ASP A 87 11.86 -22.98 12.41
CA ASP A 87 13.04 -23.10 11.54
C ASP A 87 12.80 -24.07 10.37
N ASN A 88 11.96 -25.08 10.56
CA ASN A 88 11.64 -26.07 9.53
C ASN A 88 10.73 -25.52 8.41
N ILE A 89 10.26 -24.27 8.48
CA ILE A 89 9.49 -23.62 7.39
C ILE A 89 10.27 -23.57 6.07
N ILE A 90 11.61 -23.58 6.16
CA ILE A 90 12.52 -23.62 5.01
C ILE A 90 12.43 -24.92 4.22
N HIS A 91 11.82 -25.97 4.79
CA HIS A 91 11.62 -27.26 4.12
C HIS A 91 10.38 -27.31 3.22
N LEU A 92 9.55 -26.26 3.20
CA LEU A 92 8.40 -26.15 2.31
C LEU A 92 8.85 -25.85 0.87
N LYS A 93 9.29 -26.88 0.14
CA LYS A 93 9.93 -26.78 -1.19
C LYS A 93 9.02 -26.19 -2.27
N HIS A 94 7.70 -26.30 -2.11
CA HIS A 94 6.70 -25.81 -3.06
C HIS A 94 6.22 -24.40 -2.75
N LEU A 95 6.60 -23.82 -1.59
CA LEU A 95 6.09 -22.54 -1.14
C LEU A 95 6.56 -21.41 -2.05
N ARG A 96 5.59 -20.71 -2.64
CA ARG A 96 5.76 -19.58 -3.56
C ARG A 96 5.44 -18.25 -2.90
N VAL A 97 4.45 -18.25 -2.00
CA VAL A 97 3.95 -17.05 -1.33
C VAL A 97 3.92 -17.27 0.17
N LEU A 98 4.68 -16.45 0.89
CA LEU A 98 4.64 -16.37 2.35
C LEU A 98 4.29 -14.94 2.75
N ARG A 99 3.11 -14.75 3.34
CA ARG A 99 2.68 -13.47 3.90
C ARG A 99 2.44 -13.58 5.39
N VAL A 100 3.22 -12.84 6.17
CA VAL A 100 3.15 -12.81 7.63
C VAL A 100 3.26 -11.38 8.16
N HIS A 101 2.80 -10.40 7.36
CA HIS A 101 2.80 -9.01 7.78
C HIS A 101 1.90 -8.77 9.01
N SER A 102 2.12 -7.67 9.72
CA SER A 102 1.30 -7.29 10.89
C SER A 102 1.29 -8.40 11.95
N ASN A 103 2.47 -8.90 12.28
CA ASN A 103 2.71 -9.87 13.36
C ASN A 103 3.70 -9.26 14.37
N ARG A 104 4.28 -10.08 15.25
CA ARG A 104 5.25 -9.67 16.28
C ARG A 104 6.59 -10.37 16.10
N LEU A 105 6.95 -10.70 14.86
CA LEU A 105 8.16 -11.46 14.55
C LEU A 105 9.39 -10.67 14.97
N GLN A 106 10.22 -11.25 15.84
CA GLN A 106 11.50 -10.66 16.27
C GLN A 106 12.67 -11.20 15.46
N THR A 107 12.59 -12.48 15.08
CA THR A 107 13.55 -13.16 14.21
C THR A 107 12.82 -13.92 13.11
N ILE A 108 13.56 -14.27 12.07
CA ILE A 108 13.09 -15.09 10.95
C ILE A 108 14.17 -16.07 10.53
N PRO A 109 13.78 -17.25 10.02
CA PRO A 109 14.73 -18.21 9.49
C PRO A 109 15.33 -17.74 8.16
N CYS A 110 16.43 -18.38 7.76
CA CYS A 110 17.11 -18.13 6.49
C CYS A 110 16.37 -18.83 5.34
N PHE A 111 15.70 -18.04 4.50
CA PHE A 111 14.94 -18.48 3.34
C PHE A 111 15.79 -18.70 2.07
N ALA A 112 17.12 -18.50 2.11
CA ALA A 112 17.98 -18.59 0.93
C ALA A 112 17.89 -19.92 0.17
N LYS A 113 17.52 -21.01 0.84
CA LYS A 113 17.35 -22.35 0.25
C LYS A 113 15.96 -22.60 -0.36
N MET A 114 15.00 -21.69 -0.19
CA MET A 114 13.62 -21.87 -0.69
C MET A 114 13.50 -21.44 -2.15
N SER A 115 13.88 -22.32 -3.07
CA SER A 115 13.93 -22.02 -4.50
C SER A 115 12.57 -21.73 -5.16
N SER A 116 11.46 -22.11 -4.56
CA SER A 116 10.13 -21.79 -5.12
C SER A 116 9.60 -20.44 -4.68
N LEU A 117 10.19 -19.83 -3.64
CA LEU A 117 9.64 -18.64 -3.01
C LEU A 117 9.80 -17.41 -3.92
N LYS A 118 8.67 -16.77 -4.23
CA LYS A 118 8.58 -15.59 -5.08
C LYS A 118 8.15 -14.35 -4.31
N VAL A 119 7.27 -14.51 -3.33
CA VAL A 119 6.68 -13.40 -2.56
C VAL A 119 6.93 -13.65 -1.08
N LEU A 120 7.63 -12.72 -0.44
CA LEU A 120 7.86 -12.71 0.99
C LEU A 120 7.43 -11.36 1.56
N ASP A 121 6.39 -11.38 2.40
CA ASP A 121 5.86 -10.18 3.05
C ASP A 121 6.01 -10.30 4.56
N LEU A 122 6.90 -9.47 5.10
CA LEU A 122 7.33 -9.39 6.49
C LEU A 122 7.04 -8.00 7.08
N ALA A 123 6.21 -7.19 6.41
CA ALA A 123 5.93 -5.82 6.83
C ALA A 123 5.28 -5.77 8.23
N HIS A 124 5.41 -4.65 8.94
CA HIS A 124 4.78 -4.43 10.25
C HIS A 124 5.07 -5.56 11.25
N ASN A 125 6.35 -5.87 11.46
CA ASN A 125 6.85 -6.81 12.46
C ASN A 125 7.82 -6.10 13.42
N CYS A 126 8.54 -6.87 14.25
CA CYS A 126 9.50 -6.39 15.24
C CYS A 126 10.94 -6.81 14.93
N LEU A 127 11.28 -6.99 13.65
CA LEU A 127 12.61 -7.43 13.22
C LEU A 127 13.68 -6.38 13.56
N ASP A 128 14.83 -6.84 14.03
CA ASP A 128 15.97 -5.99 14.44
C ASP A 128 17.10 -6.02 13.39
N ARG A 129 17.80 -7.14 13.21
CA ARG A 129 18.91 -7.23 12.25
C ARG A 129 18.66 -8.33 11.23
N VAL A 130 18.84 -7.98 9.96
CA VAL A 130 18.69 -8.91 8.85
C VAL A 130 19.86 -8.75 7.89
N ASN A 131 20.50 -9.85 7.52
CA ASN A 131 21.45 -9.88 6.42
C ASN A 131 20.73 -10.35 5.15
N LEU A 132 20.37 -9.41 4.28
CA LEU A 132 19.62 -9.72 3.07
C LEU A 132 20.33 -10.74 2.19
N ALA A 133 21.64 -10.56 1.98
CA ALA A 133 22.44 -11.40 1.07
C ALA A 133 22.37 -12.89 1.40
N THR A 134 22.19 -13.21 2.68
CA THR A 134 22.02 -14.58 3.17
C THR A 134 20.58 -14.95 3.51
N LEU A 135 19.67 -13.98 3.65
CA LEU A 135 18.32 -14.24 4.14
C LEU A 135 17.42 -14.82 3.07
N VAL A 136 17.39 -14.23 1.87
CA VAL A 136 16.35 -14.50 0.86
C VAL A 136 16.90 -15.26 -0.34
N PRO A 137 16.09 -16.11 -1.00
CA PRO A 137 16.53 -16.84 -2.18
C PRO A 137 16.76 -15.87 -3.34
N GLN A 138 17.67 -16.24 -4.25
CA GLN A 138 17.99 -15.40 -5.38
C GLN A 138 16.72 -15.09 -6.16
N GLN A 139 15.92 -16.08 -6.58
CA GLN A 139 14.71 -15.93 -7.41
C GLN A 139 13.53 -15.13 -6.81
N LEU A 140 13.64 -14.58 -5.60
CA LEU A 140 12.55 -13.80 -5.00
C LEU A 140 12.17 -12.61 -5.91
N GLN A 141 10.86 -12.40 -6.07
CA GLN A 141 10.27 -11.37 -6.93
C GLN A 141 9.74 -10.19 -6.10
N PHE A 142 9.27 -10.45 -4.88
CA PHE A 142 8.73 -9.44 -3.98
C PHE A 142 9.22 -9.70 -2.56
N LEU A 143 9.77 -8.66 -1.95
CA LEU A 143 10.18 -8.62 -0.55
C LEU A 143 9.67 -7.35 0.07
N ASP A 144 8.79 -7.47 1.06
CA ASP A 144 8.38 -6.33 1.89
C ASP A 144 8.89 -6.51 3.32
N LEU A 145 9.67 -5.53 3.77
CA LEU A 145 10.23 -5.43 5.13
C LEU A 145 9.79 -4.13 5.82
N SER A 146 8.84 -3.41 5.22
CA SER A 146 8.37 -2.11 5.69
C SER A 146 7.85 -2.17 7.13
N CYS A 147 7.85 -1.03 7.81
CA CYS A 147 7.28 -0.90 9.16
C CYS A 147 7.87 -1.86 10.22
N ASN A 148 9.10 -2.34 10.05
CA ASN A 148 9.87 -2.93 11.13
C ASN A 148 10.67 -1.83 11.83
N SER A 149 10.15 -1.30 12.93
CA SER A 149 10.68 -0.08 13.59
C SER A 149 12.12 -0.19 14.11
N LYS A 150 12.59 -1.42 14.38
CA LYS A 150 13.95 -1.71 14.86
C LYS A 150 14.89 -2.19 13.75
N LEU A 151 14.39 -2.33 12.52
CA LEU A 151 15.12 -3.02 11.47
C LEU A 151 16.30 -2.21 10.96
N TYR A 152 17.49 -2.79 11.13
CA TYR A 152 18.74 -2.34 10.54
C TYR A 152 19.20 -3.31 9.45
N VAL A 153 19.53 -2.77 8.28
CA VAL A 153 20.05 -3.53 7.13
C VAL A 153 21.35 -2.89 6.64
N ASP A 154 22.41 -3.69 6.42
CA ASP A 154 23.67 -3.15 5.87
C ASP A 154 23.42 -2.63 4.45
N PRO A 155 23.73 -1.36 4.16
CA PRO A 155 23.37 -0.72 2.90
C PRO A 155 24.06 -1.35 1.69
N ARG A 156 25.25 -1.92 1.89
CA ARG A 156 26.03 -2.61 0.86
C ARG A 156 25.34 -3.89 0.40
N GLN A 157 24.51 -4.49 1.24
CA GLN A 157 23.73 -5.66 0.85
C GLN A 157 22.69 -5.34 -0.22
N PHE A 158 22.24 -4.08 -0.34
CA PHE A 158 21.34 -3.66 -1.43
C PHE A 158 22.04 -3.59 -2.80
N GLN A 159 23.37 -3.44 -2.86
CA GLN A 159 24.11 -3.44 -4.13
C GLN A 159 24.06 -4.81 -4.82
N VAL A 160 23.99 -5.90 -4.05
CA VAL A 160 23.82 -7.28 -4.56
C VAL A 160 22.49 -7.44 -5.31
N TYR A 161 21.48 -6.63 -4.99
CA TYR A 161 20.14 -6.70 -5.61
C TYR A 161 19.93 -5.74 -6.78
N ARG A 162 20.81 -4.74 -6.97
CA ARG A 162 20.63 -3.68 -7.98
C ARG A 162 20.79 -4.14 -9.41
N THR A 163 21.33 -5.34 -9.68
CA THR A 163 21.70 -5.73 -11.04
C THR A 163 20.62 -6.48 -11.82
N HIS A 164 19.54 -7.00 -11.20
CA HIS A 164 18.59 -7.85 -11.95
C HIS A 164 17.10 -7.87 -11.50
N ARG A 165 16.61 -7.04 -10.55
CA ARG A 165 15.25 -7.25 -9.97
C ARG A 165 14.47 -5.98 -9.60
N PRO A 166 13.16 -5.88 -9.89
CA PRO A 166 12.27 -4.91 -9.25
C PRO A 166 11.90 -5.38 -7.83
N MET A 167 12.44 -4.75 -6.80
CA MET A 167 12.00 -4.95 -5.40
C MET A 167 11.28 -3.70 -4.89
N SER A 168 10.17 -3.90 -4.16
CA SER A 168 9.46 -2.83 -3.45
C SER A 168 9.84 -2.88 -1.98
N LEU A 169 10.87 -2.14 -1.59
CA LEU A 169 11.26 -1.96 -0.19
C LEU A 169 10.91 -0.54 0.22
N VAL A 170 9.89 -0.39 1.06
CA VAL A 170 9.52 0.91 1.65
C VAL A 170 10.06 0.94 3.08
N ASP A 171 11.21 1.56 3.30
CA ASP A 171 11.70 1.81 4.66
C ASP A 171 10.92 2.98 5.28
N VAL A 172 10.14 2.67 6.31
CA VAL A 172 9.27 3.63 7.03
C VAL A 172 9.87 4.02 8.38
N SER A 173 10.98 3.39 8.79
CA SER A 173 11.62 3.60 10.09
C SER A 173 12.51 4.85 10.14
N GLY A 174 13.02 5.28 8.98
CA GLY A 174 14.01 6.35 8.87
C GLY A 174 15.41 6.01 9.39
N GLN A 175 15.62 4.82 9.99
CA GLN A 175 16.90 4.39 10.55
C GLN A 175 17.94 4.07 9.47
N ASN A 176 17.50 3.75 8.24
CA ASN A 176 18.40 3.56 7.10
C ASN A 176 18.48 4.81 6.20
N ARG A 177 18.12 6.01 6.69
CA ARG A 177 18.18 7.28 5.92
C ARG A 177 19.58 7.61 5.39
N THR A 178 20.63 7.38 6.18
CA THR A 178 22.04 7.58 5.78
C THR A 178 22.53 6.56 4.75
N CYS A 179 21.68 5.57 4.46
CA CYS A 179 22.02 4.33 3.78
C CYS A 179 21.20 4.12 2.50
N LEU A 180 20.05 4.78 2.40
CA LEU A 180 19.41 5.10 1.14
C LEU A 180 20.39 5.96 0.32
N PRO A 181 20.45 5.79 -1.01
CA PRO A 181 21.33 6.59 -1.85
C PRO A 181 21.07 8.08 -1.59
N SER A 182 22.03 8.73 -0.91
CA SER A 182 21.99 10.14 -0.52
C SER A 182 22.49 11.05 -1.64
N THR A 183 22.97 10.47 -2.73
CA THR A 183 23.35 11.17 -3.95
C THR A 183 22.19 11.11 -4.94
N PRO A 184 21.71 12.25 -5.46
CA PRO A 184 20.87 12.22 -6.66
C PRO A 184 21.66 11.48 -7.74
N HIS A 185 20.98 10.63 -8.51
CA HIS A 185 21.56 10.04 -9.71
C HIS A 185 21.96 11.16 -10.68
N HIS A 186 23.20 11.63 -10.57
CA HIS A 186 23.95 12.19 -11.69
C HIS A 186 24.72 11.04 -12.34
N GLU A 187 23.99 10.06 -12.86
CA GLU A 187 24.49 9.26 -13.97
C GLU A 187 23.65 9.64 -15.18
N ALA A 188 24.22 10.52 -15.99
CA ALA A 188 23.84 10.69 -17.38
C ALA A 188 23.98 9.31 -18.04
N GLY A 189 22.85 8.61 -18.22
CA GLY A 189 22.86 7.26 -18.74
C GLY A 189 21.49 6.60 -18.78
N ALA A 190 20.62 7.07 -19.67
CA ALA A 190 19.62 6.29 -20.40
C ALA A 190 18.84 5.17 -19.65
N ASP A 191 18.07 5.51 -18.60
CA ASP A 191 16.82 4.79 -18.28
C ASP A 191 15.92 5.68 -17.40
N LEU A 192 15.21 6.62 -18.02
CA LEU A 192 14.53 7.74 -17.36
C LEU A 192 13.16 7.32 -16.78
N GLY A 193 13.16 6.64 -15.64
CA GLY A 193 11.97 6.55 -14.78
C GLY A 193 11.71 7.87 -14.02
N PRO A 194 10.47 8.12 -13.56
CA PRO A 194 10.16 9.29 -12.74
C PRO A 194 10.94 9.27 -11.40
N PRO A 195 11.31 10.42 -10.82
CA PRO A 195 12.18 10.49 -9.65
C PRO A 195 11.51 10.09 -8.33
N TRP A 196 10.19 9.84 -8.33
CA TRP A 196 9.43 9.42 -7.16
C TRP A 196 9.18 7.92 -7.14
N LYS A 197 9.04 7.38 -5.92
CA LYS A 197 8.60 6.01 -5.66
C LYS A 197 7.28 6.02 -4.91
N VAL A 198 6.48 4.99 -5.10
CA VAL A 198 5.14 4.87 -4.51
C VAL A 198 5.14 3.70 -3.54
N GLY A 199 4.64 3.93 -2.33
CA GLY A 199 4.40 2.92 -1.31
C GLY A 199 2.96 2.97 -0.82
N PHE A 200 2.55 1.98 -0.04
CA PHE A 200 1.22 1.94 0.55
C PHE A 200 1.21 1.20 1.89
N SER A 201 0.42 1.69 2.84
CA SER A 201 0.11 1.02 4.11
C SER A 201 -1.36 1.26 4.46
N GLU A 202 -2.02 0.25 5.00
CA GLU A 202 -3.41 0.33 5.50
C GLU A 202 -3.47 0.06 6.99
N THR A 203 -4.44 0.68 7.65
CA THR A 203 -4.88 0.29 8.98
C THR A 203 -6.40 0.41 9.03
N ALA A 204 -7.08 -0.59 9.58
CA ALA A 204 -8.55 -0.64 9.58
C ALA A 204 -9.21 0.38 10.53
N GLY A 205 -8.41 1.07 11.36
CA GLY A 205 -8.92 2.06 12.32
C GLY A 205 -10.04 1.46 13.18
N HIS A 206 -11.18 2.18 13.25
CA HIS A 206 -12.39 1.75 13.98
C HIS A 206 -13.41 1.00 13.12
N ARG A 207 -13.14 0.71 11.84
CA ARG A 207 -14.09 0.06 10.93
C ARG A 207 -13.69 -1.38 10.65
N GLU A 208 -14.69 -2.24 10.51
CA GLU A 208 -14.48 -3.65 10.16
C GLU A 208 -14.03 -3.84 8.70
N ARG A 209 -14.26 -2.85 7.84
CA ARG A 209 -13.90 -2.87 6.42
C ARG A 209 -13.40 -1.52 5.95
N LEU A 210 -12.35 -1.53 5.13
CA LEU A 210 -11.86 -0.37 4.41
C LEU A 210 -12.51 -0.33 3.03
N TYR A 211 -13.22 0.76 2.74
CA TYR A 211 -13.77 1.04 1.41
C TYR A 211 -12.97 2.16 0.76
N ILE A 212 -11.67 1.89 0.59
CA ILE A 212 -10.69 2.84 0.08
C ILE A 212 -10.21 2.36 -1.29
N THR A 213 -10.15 3.28 -2.25
CA THR A 213 -9.48 3.05 -3.54
C THR A 213 -8.42 4.11 -3.79
N GLN A 214 -7.53 3.81 -4.73
CA GLN A 214 -6.34 4.61 -4.98
C GLN A 214 -6.09 4.82 -6.45
N ILE A 215 -5.51 5.97 -6.76
CA ILE A 215 -4.86 6.24 -8.03
C ILE A 215 -3.35 6.21 -7.76
N ARG A 216 -2.63 5.36 -8.50
CA ARG A 216 -1.18 5.18 -8.40
C ARG A 216 -0.57 5.12 -9.79
N LEU A 217 -0.45 6.27 -10.43
CA LEU A 217 0.06 6.41 -11.78
C LEU A 217 1.36 7.22 -11.74
N PRO A 218 2.51 6.58 -11.39
CA PRO A 218 3.78 7.29 -11.26
C PRO A 218 4.34 7.80 -12.59
N ALA A 219 3.91 7.25 -13.72
CA ALA A 219 4.27 7.69 -15.07
C ALA A 219 3.02 8.13 -15.85
N PHE A 220 2.13 8.86 -15.19
CA PHE A 220 0.99 9.50 -15.85
C PHE A 220 1.52 10.48 -16.91
N CYS A 221 0.94 10.49 -18.12
CA CYS A 221 1.46 11.29 -19.24
C CYS A 221 3.00 11.18 -19.43
N ASN A 222 3.56 9.97 -19.22
CA ASN A 222 4.97 9.59 -19.30
C ASN A 222 5.89 10.19 -18.22
N MET A 223 5.78 11.49 -17.92
CA MET A 223 6.69 12.21 -17.00
C MET A 223 5.99 12.86 -15.81
N GLU A 224 4.67 12.71 -15.70
CA GLU A 224 3.85 13.26 -14.63
C GLU A 224 3.48 12.15 -13.63
N GLY A 225 3.19 12.55 -12.39
CA GLY A 225 2.73 11.63 -11.35
C GLY A 225 1.29 11.96 -10.99
N LEU A 226 0.37 11.01 -11.14
CA LEU A 226 -1.00 11.17 -10.66
C LEU A 226 -1.28 10.17 -9.53
N PHE A 227 -1.56 10.73 -8.36
CA PHE A 227 -1.81 9.99 -7.13
C PHE A 227 -3.11 10.43 -6.50
N GLY A 228 -3.77 9.52 -5.79
CA GLY A 228 -4.97 9.89 -5.09
C GLY A 228 -5.53 8.78 -4.23
N MET A 229 -6.43 9.16 -3.33
CA MET A 229 -7.13 8.26 -2.44
C MET A 229 -8.58 8.70 -2.29
N PHE A 230 -9.50 7.75 -2.37
CA PHE A 230 -10.92 7.95 -2.14
C PHE A 230 -11.39 7.03 -1.01
N ASP A 231 -11.97 7.59 0.04
CA ASP A 231 -12.60 6.85 1.14
C ASP A 231 -14.12 6.95 1.03
N GLY A 232 -14.75 5.84 0.63
CA GLY A 232 -16.19 5.72 0.42
C GLY A 232 -17.01 5.52 1.68
N GLY A 233 -16.38 5.54 2.86
CA GLY A 233 -17.08 5.43 4.12
C GLY A 233 -17.56 4.02 4.38
N ASN A 234 -18.79 3.74 3.93
CA ASN A 234 -19.47 2.45 4.01
C ASN A 234 -19.82 1.89 2.61
N ASN A 235 -19.39 2.56 1.54
CA ASN A 235 -19.74 2.24 0.16
C ASN A 235 -18.48 2.06 -0.68
N ASN A 236 -18.33 0.87 -1.30
CA ASN A 236 -17.19 0.56 -2.15
C ASN A 236 -17.36 1.01 -3.61
N ASP A 237 -18.59 1.18 -4.08
CA ASP A 237 -18.87 1.41 -5.50
C ASP A 237 -18.39 2.79 -5.95
N ILE A 238 -18.62 3.81 -5.10
CA ILE A 238 -18.26 5.20 -5.40
C ILE A 238 -16.73 5.37 -5.57
N PRO A 239 -15.87 4.95 -4.63
CA PRO A 239 -14.42 4.99 -4.82
C PRO A 239 -13.97 4.25 -6.10
N ASN A 240 -14.57 3.12 -6.44
CA ASN A 240 -14.22 2.35 -7.65
C ASN A 240 -14.60 3.05 -8.96
N ILE A 241 -15.73 3.76 -8.99
CA ILE A 241 -16.12 4.61 -10.13
C ILE A 241 -15.09 5.72 -10.30
N LEU A 242 -14.79 6.45 -9.21
CA LEU A 242 -13.89 7.60 -9.25
C LEU A 242 -12.47 7.23 -9.68
N THR A 243 -11.91 6.13 -9.17
CA THR A 243 -10.56 5.67 -9.57
C THR A 243 -10.44 5.43 -11.07
N LYS A 244 -11.52 5.00 -11.74
CA LYS A 244 -11.52 4.75 -13.19
C LYS A 244 -11.70 6.02 -14.01
N ALA A 245 -12.53 6.94 -13.54
CA ALA A 245 -12.93 8.11 -14.32
C ALA A 245 -11.99 9.31 -14.17
N VAL A 246 -11.45 9.53 -12.98
CA VAL A 246 -10.65 10.72 -12.64
C VAL A 246 -9.44 10.93 -13.55
N PRO A 247 -8.64 9.91 -13.92
CA PRO A 247 -7.51 10.13 -14.83
C PRO A 247 -7.94 10.72 -16.18
N ARG A 248 -9.08 10.29 -16.73
CA ARG A 248 -9.65 10.83 -17.96
C ARG A 248 -10.15 12.26 -17.76
N MET A 249 -10.93 12.50 -16.69
CA MET A 249 -11.46 13.83 -16.37
C MET A 249 -10.36 14.87 -16.22
N LEU A 250 -9.26 14.51 -15.55
CA LEU A 250 -8.13 15.41 -15.37
C LEU A 250 -7.52 15.82 -16.71
N LEU A 251 -7.42 14.90 -17.68
CA LEU A 251 -6.93 15.22 -19.02
C LEU A 251 -7.91 16.14 -19.76
N GLU A 252 -9.20 15.88 -19.67
CA GLU A 252 -10.25 16.71 -20.28
C GLU A 252 -10.22 18.14 -19.72
N GLU A 253 -10.23 18.31 -18.40
CA GLU A 253 -10.20 19.62 -17.73
C GLU A 253 -8.92 20.42 -18.00
N ARG A 254 -7.79 19.76 -18.32
CA ARG A 254 -6.56 20.44 -18.74
C ARG A 254 -6.65 21.04 -20.15
N THR A 255 -7.57 20.57 -20.98
CA THR A 255 -7.74 21.06 -22.36
C THR A 255 -8.74 22.20 -22.49
N VAL A 256 -9.61 22.38 -21.49
CA VAL A 256 -10.62 23.43 -21.45
C VAL A 256 -9.96 24.74 -21.02
N LYS A 257 -10.00 25.77 -21.87
CA LYS A 257 -9.27 27.03 -21.64
C LYS A 257 -9.70 27.73 -20.36
N GLU A 258 -10.99 27.66 -20.05
CA GLU A 258 -11.63 28.32 -18.91
C GLU A 258 -11.26 27.67 -17.58
N THR A 259 -10.98 26.36 -17.56
CA THR A 259 -10.71 25.60 -16.33
C THR A 259 -9.24 25.15 -16.20
N ALA A 260 -8.43 25.28 -17.26
CA ALA A 260 -7.06 24.77 -17.30
C ALA A 260 -6.14 25.28 -16.17
N SER A 261 -6.35 26.51 -15.66
CA SER A 261 -5.57 27.04 -14.53
C SER A 261 -5.95 26.43 -13.19
N GLU A 262 -7.20 25.98 -13.04
CA GLU A 262 -7.75 25.39 -11.82
C GLU A 262 -8.22 23.95 -12.04
N TYR A 263 -7.64 23.26 -13.03
CA TYR A 263 -8.11 21.97 -13.53
C TYR A 263 -8.26 20.91 -12.43
N MET A 264 -7.47 20.97 -11.35
CA MET A 264 -7.60 20.07 -10.20
C MET A 264 -8.93 20.25 -9.45
N LYS A 265 -9.37 21.51 -9.28
CA LYS A 265 -10.69 21.83 -8.70
C LYS A 265 -11.80 21.29 -9.59
N TYR A 266 -11.74 21.60 -10.87
CA TYR A 266 -12.75 21.19 -11.84
C TYR A 266 -12.78 19.67 -12.05
N THR A 267 -11.64 18.98 -11.96
CA THR A 267 -11.59 17.50 -11.98
C THR A 267 -12.44 16.91 -10.85
N MET A 268 -12.33 17.46 -9.63
CA MET A 268 -13.14 17.01 -8.49
C MET A 268 -14.64 17.33 -8.68
N LEU A 269 -14.96 18.49 -9.26
CA LEU A 269 -16.35 18.86 -9.56
C LEU A 269 -16.97 17.99 -10.67
N SER A 270 -16.19 17.66 -11.70
CA SER A 270 -16.58 16.73 -12.77
C SER A 270 -16.78 15.31 -12.24
N ALA A 271 -15.93 14.87 -11.30
CA ALA A 271 -16.14 13.64 -10.54
C ALA A 271 -17.46 13.66 -9.74
N HIS A 272 -17.77 14.75 -9.04
CA HIS A 272 -19.05 14.90 -8.34
C HIS A 272 -20.25 14.83 -9.31
N ARG A 273 -20.13 15.43 -10.50
CA ARG A 273 -21.18 15.36 -11.54
C ARG A 273 -21.39 13.95 -12.07
N GLU A 274 -20.34 13.17 -12.29
CA GLU A 274 -20.48 11.77 -12.75
C GLU A 274 -21.15 10.88 -11.70
N LEU A 275 -20.85 11.08 -10.42
CA LEU A 275 -21.53 10.37 -9.33
C LEU A 275 -23.04 10.67 -9.28
N LYS A 276 -23.44 11.89 -9.67
CA LYS A 276 -24.85 12.24 -9.86
C LYS A 276 -25.48 11.47 -11.01
N GLU A 277 -24.83 11.43 -12.17
CA GLU A 277 -25.35 10.74 -13.35
C GLU A 277 -25.51 9.23 -13.12
N THR A 278 -24.68 8.66 -12.23
CA THR A 278 -24.77 7.25 -11.79
C THR A 278 -25.76 7.01 -10.63
N GLY A 279 -26.44 8.05 -10.11
CA GLY A 279 -27.48 7.94 -9.08
C GLY A 279 -26.96 7.68 -7.66
N GLN A 280 -25.68 7.97 -7.37
CA GLN A 280 -25.06 7.63 -6.10
C GLN A 280 -25.51 8.55 -4.96
N LYS A 281 -26.04 7.98 -3.88
CA LYS A 281 -26.61 8.76 -2.76
C LYS A 281 -25.61 9.06 -1.64
N TYR A 282 -24.48 8.36 -1.59
CA TYR A 282 -23.48 8.51 -0.54
C TYR A 282 -22.38 9.49 -0.93
N GLY A 283 -21.71 10.05 0.08
CA GLY A 283 -20.55 10.92 -0.09
C GLY A 283 -19.25 10.15 -0.02
N VAL A 284 -18.20 10.68 -0.66
CA VAL A 284 -16.84 10.15 -0.64
C VAL A 284 -15.85 11.27 -0.30
N CYS A 285 -14.92 10.97 0.61
CA CYS A 285 -13.77 11.83 0.89
C CYS A 285 -12.68 11.53 -0.12
N GLY A 286 -11.99 12.56 -0.63
CA GLY A 286 -11.03 12.39 -1.71
C GLY A 286 -9.84 13.32 -1.59
N THR A 287 -8.67 12.86 -1.98
CA THR A 287 -7.51 13.71 -2.21
C THR A 287 -6.81 13.26 -3.49
N LEU A 288 -6.52 14.22 -4.36
CA LEU A 288 -5.77 14.03 -5.60
C LEU A 288 -4.49 14.86 -5.54
N CYS A 289 -3.41 14.28 -6.03
CA CYS A 289 -2.11 14.90 -6.17
C CYS A 289 -1.63 14.68 -7.60
N HIS A 290 -1.29 15.77 -8.27
CA HIS A 290 -0.73 15.74 -9.62
C HIS A 290 0.62 16.47 -9.63
N ILE A 291 1.67 15.73 -9.98
CA ILE A 291 3.04 16.21 -10.07
C ILE A 291 3.37 16.43 -11.54
N VAL A 292 3.68 17.67 -11.90
CA VAL A 292 3.95 18.10 -13.27
C VAL A 292 5.36 18.70 -13.35
N ARG A 293 6.09 18.42 -14.43
CA ARG A 293 7.39 19.04 -14.66
C ARG A 293 7.24 20.54 -14.92
N THR A 294 7.95 21.36 -14.16
CA THR A 294 7.98 22.80 -14.35
C THR A 294 8.68 23.13 -15.67
N ARG A 295 8.05 23.95 -16.51
CA ARG A 295 8.74 24.50 -17.69
C ARG A 295 9.68 25.60 -17.20
N PRO A 296 10.96 25.62 -17.58
CA PRO A 296 11.84 26.73 -17.23
C PRO A 296 11.26 28.02 -17.84
N THR A 297 10.73 28.88 -16.99
CA THR A 297 10.30 30.22 -17.41
C THR A 297 11.56 31.00 -17.75
N GLY A 298 11.78 31.26 -19.04
CA GLY A 298 12.88 32.08 -19.51
C GLY A 298 12.81 33.49 -18.94
N SER A 299 13.48 33.72 -17.82
CA SER A 299 13.93 35.05 -17.41
C SER A 299 15.46 34.99 -17.31
N PRO A 300 16.22 35.81 -18.07
CA PRO A 300 17.69 35.73 -18.08
C PRO A 300 18.38 36.27 -16.81
N SER A 301 17.64 36.60 -15.75
CA SER A 301 18.14 37.48 -14.68
C SER A 301 18.33 36.84 -13.31
N SER A 302 18.14 35.53 -13.14
CA SER A 302 18.44 34.85 -11.87
C SER A 302 19.51 33.78 -12.05
N PHE A 303 20.74 34.22 -12.32
CA PHE A 303 21.95 33.43 -12.10
C PHE A 303 22.21 33.29 -10.59
N LEU A 304 21.34 32.53 -9.91
CA LEU A 304 21.72 31.86 -8.67
C LEU A 304 21.97 30.40 -9.01
N PRO A 305 23.23 29.93 -8.97
CA PRO A 305 23.54 28.53 -9.20
C PRO A 305 22.98 27.72 -8.01
N GLY A 306 21.99 26.87 -8.25
CA GLY A 306 21.62 25.81 -7.30
C GLY A 306 20.14 25.60 -6.98
N CYS A 307 19.18 26.34 -7.56
CA CYS A 307 17.76 26.13 -7.23
C CYS A 307 16.91 25.94 -8.49
N HIS A 308 16.97 24.74 -9.08
CA HIS A 308 16.10 24.35 -10.18
C HIS A 308 14.95 23.50 -9.65
N HIS A 309 13.83 24.11 -9.27
CA HIS A 309 12.60 23.37 -9.00
C HIS A 309 12.13 22.73 -10.31
N GLN A 310 12.30 21.41 -10.43
CA GLN A 310 11.99 20.68 -11.67
C GLN A 310 10.54 20.22 -11.74
N TYR A 311 9.82 20.17 -10.62
CA TYR A 311 8.45 19.72 -10.55
C TYR A 311 7.60 20.63 -9.66
N THR A 312 6.34 20.79 -10.05
CA THR A 312 5.29 21.43 -9.25
C THR A 312 4.23 20.39 -8.94
N MET A 313 3.85 20.30 -7.68
CA MET A 313 2.80 19.43 -7.19
C MET A 313 1.53 20.24 -6.91
N ARG A 314 0.42 19.84 -7.52
CA ARG A 314 -0.91 20.39 -7.27
C ARG A 314 -1.75 19.36 -6.55
N VAL A 315 -2.38 19.76 -5.45
CA VAL A 315 -3.21 18.90 -4.61
C VAL A 315 -4.62 19.46 -4.55
N ALA A 316 -5.62 18.63 -4.76
CA ALA A 316 -7.02 18.94 -4.51
C ALA A 316 -7.59 17.98 -3.46
N SER A 317 -8.36 18.49 -2.50
CA SER A 317 -8.93 17.69 -1.41
C SER A 317 -10.38 18.07 -1.11
N VAL A 318 -11.14 17.06 -0.69
CA VAL A 318 -12.57 17.12 -0.34
C VAL A 318 -12.84 16.18 0.82
N GLY A 319 -13.64 16.63 1.78
CA GLY A 319 -13.95 15.90 2.99
C GLY A 319 -12.79 15.82 3.98
N GLU A 320 -12.64 14.66 4.61
CA GLU A 320 -11.66 14.43 5.67
C GLU A 320 -10.31 13.86 5.16
N ALA A 321 -10.21 13.57 3.87
CA ALA A 321 -8.96 13.11 3.26
C ALA A 321 -7.94 14.25 3.20
N ARG A 322 -6.69 13.94 3.50
CA ARG A 322 -5.60 14.91 3.70
C ARG A 322 -4.35 14.51 2.92
N ALA A 323 -3.58 15.53 2.57
CA ALA A 323 -2.23 15.39 2.06
C ALA A 323 -1.25 16.21 2.90
N VAL A 324 -0.13 15.59 3.28
CA VAL A 324 0.96 16.24 4.01
C VAL A 324 2.26 15.95 3.28
N LEU A 325 2.99 17.02 2.96
CA LEU A 325 4.33 16.93 2.40
C LEU A 325 5.35 17.09 3.53
N CYS A 326 6.20 16.07 3.67
CA CYS A 326 7.29 16.04 4.64
C CYS A 326 8.55 16.57 3.96
N ARG A 327 8.90 17.82 4.25
CA ARG A 327 10.13 18.46 3.83
C ARG A 327 11.13 18.46 4.98
N ARG A 328 12.44 18.45 4.68
CA ARG A 328 13.49 18.51 5.71
C ARG A 328 13.36 19.74 6.64
N SER A 329 12.80 20.83 6.14
CA SER A 329 12.53 22.06 6.89
C SER A 329 11.26 22.01 7.75
N GLY A 330 10.39 21.01 7.55
CA GLY A 330 9.14 20.87 8.30
C GLY A 330 8.02 20.22 7.50
N LEU A 331 6.87 20.06 8.16
CA LEU A 331 5.66 19.52 7.56
C LEU A 331 4.87 20.63 6.86
N ILE A 332 4.47 20.40 5.61
CA ILE A 332 3.61 21.28 4.84
C ILE A 332 2.25 20.59 4.70
N ASN A 333 1.21 21.15 5.31
CA ASN A 333 -0.14 20.62 5.18
C ASN A 333 -0.77 21.16 3.89
N LEU A 334 -1.09 20.27 2.96
CA LEU A 334 -1.61 20.59 1.62
C LEU A 334 -3.14 20.49 1.56
N SER A 335 -3.79 20.27 2.70
CA SER A 335 -5.23 20.12 2.83
C SER A 335 -5.75 20.99 3.98
N GLN A 336 -6.87 21.67 3.76
CA GLN A 336 -7.53 22.45 4.80
C GLN A 336 -8.80 21.73 5.31
N THR A 337 -9.02 21.81 6.63
CA THR A 337 -10.27 21.33 7.22
C THR A 337 -11.27 22.48 7.16
N THR A 338 -12.21 22.44 6.23
CA THR A 338 -13.34 23.37 6.28
C THR A 338 -14.22 22.99 7.47
N GLN A 339 -14.51 23.94 8.36
CA GLN A 339 -15.48 23.75 9.47
C GLN A 339 -16.94 23.61 8.96
N ALA A 340 -17.13 23.39 7.66
CA ALA A 340 -18.44 23.22 7.05
C ALA A 340 -18.99 21.82 7.34
N ASN A 341 -20.32 21.74 7.38
CA ASN A 341 -21.10 20.54 7.60
C ASN A 341 -20.55 19.37 6.73
N PRO A 342 -20.16 18.21 7.31
CA PRO A 342 -19.38 17.17 6.62
C PRO A 342 -20.00 16.69 5.31
N ASN A 343 -21.33 16.66 5.22
CA ASN A 343 -22.07 16.28 4.01
C ASN A 343 -21.87 17.24 2.83
N HIS A 344 -21.48 18.49 3.08
CA HIS A 344 -21.23 19.51 2.05
C HIS A 344 -19.79 19.48 1.52
N SER A 345 -18.90 18.77 2.20
CA SER A 345 -17.48 18.73 1.85
C SER A 345 -17.09 17.53 0.99
N GLN A 346 -17.99 16.55 0.80
CA GLN A 346 -17.73 15.29 0.11
C GLN A 346 -18.17 15.34 -1.37
N LEU A 347 -17.52 14.54 -2.22
CA LEU A 347 -18.03 14.29 -3.58
C LEU A 347 -19.23 13.34 -3.50
N GLY A 348 -20.14 13.40 -4.48
CA GLY A 348 -21.38 12.61 -4.43
C GLY A 348 -22.48 13.30 -3.63
N CYS A 349 -23.22 12.54 -2.82
CA CYS A 349 -24.44 13.02 -2.14
C CYS A 349 -25.53 13.52 -3.10
N SER A 350 -25.79 12.80 -4.20
CA SER A 350 -26.66 13.26 -5.30
C SER A 350 -28.09 13.64 -4.87
N ALA A 351 -28.58 13.13 -3.74
CA ALA A 351 -29.86 13.51 -3.17
C ALA A 351 -29.95 15.01 -2.79
N MET A 352 -28.81 15.68 -2.59
CA MET A 352 -28.72 17.09 -2.21
C MET A 352 -28.27 17.99 -3.37
N PHE A 353 -28.06 17.44 -4.57
CA PHE A 353 -27.73 18.22 -5.75
C PHE A 353 -28.99 18.92 -6.32
N PRO A 354 -28.94 20.20 -6.75
CA PRO A 354 -27.79 21.11 -6.82
C PRO A 354 -27.61 21.99 -5.57
N LEU A 355 -28.38 21.76 -4.51
CA LEU A 355 -28.36 22.59 -3.29
C LEU A 355 -27.02 22.51 -2.56
N VAL A 356 -26.30 21.41 -2.74
CA VAL A 356 -25.00 21.15 -2.13
C VAL A 356 -24.02 20.72 -3.21
N ILE A 357 -23.04 21.59 -3.47
CA ILE A 357 -21.90 21.32 -4.34
C ILE A 357 -20.65 21.44 -3.46
N PRO A 358 -19.75 20.43 -3.46
CA PRO A 358 -18.50 20.53 -2.70
C PRO A 358 -17.64 21.67 -3.25
N ASP A 359 -16.86 22.30 -2.38
CA ASP A 359 -15.83 23.27 -2.76
C ASP A 359 -14.45 22.65 -2.49
N PRO A 360 -13.82 22.01 -3.50
CA PRO A 360 -12.52 21.37 -3.33
C PRO A 360 -11.46 22.39 -2.95
N HIS A 361 -10.70 22.08 -1.90
CA HIS A 361 -9.54 22.89 -1.54
C HIS A 361 -8.35 22.51 -2.40
N VAL A 362 -7.73 23.49 -3.06
CA VAL A 362 -6.57 23.29 -3.92
C VAL A 362 -5.35 24.02 -3.37
N THR A 363 -4.21 23.32 -3.32
CA THR A 363 -2.90 23.86 -2.96
C THR A 363 -1.88 23.51 -4.04
N GLU A 364 -0.96 24.42 -4.31
CA GLU A 364 0.17 24.22 -5.23
C GLU A 364 1.48 24.41 -4.46
N VAL A 365 2.45 23.53 -4.68
CA VAL A 365 3.77 23.59 -4.05
C VAL A 365 4.84 23.15 -5.04
N ASP A 366 5.92 23.92 -5.12
CA ASP A 366 7.09 23.54 -5.90
C ASP A 366 7.93 22.54 -5.12
N LEU A 367 8.30 21.45 -5.81
CA LEU A 367 9.09 20.38 -5.24
C LEU A 367 10.58 20.66 -5.39
N ASP A 368 11.31 20.39 -4.32
CA ASP A 368 12.75 20.53 -4.25
C ASP A 368 13.42 19.25 -3.70
N GLU A 369 14.76 19.23 -3.69
CA GLU A 369 15.54 18.07 -3.23
C GLU A 369 15.41 17.78 -1.72
N THR A 370 14.76 18.67 -0.97
CA THR A 370 14.52 18.52 0.47
C THR A 370 13.16 17.88 0.78
N ASP A 371 12.32 17.65 -0.22
CA ASP A 371 11.07 16.90 -0.11
C ASP A 371 11.35 15.40 0.00
N GLU A 372 10.91 14.79 1.10
CA GLU A 372 11.19 13.38 1.37
C GLU A 372 9.98 12.47 1.12
N PHE A 373 8.79 12.88 1.59
CA PHE A 373 7.58 12.05 1.52
C PHE A 373 6.33 12.89 1.27
N LEU A 374 5.43 12.36 0.44
CA LEU A 374 4.03 12.79 0.39
C LEU A 374 3.18 11.71 1.05
N ILE A 375 2.40 12.10 2.05
CA ILE A 375 1.46 11.22 2.74
C ILE A 375 0.05 11.65 2.37
N ILE A 376 -0.71 10.75 1.76
CA ILE A 376 -2.15 10.92 1.53
C ILE A 376 -2.87 9.93 2.45
N ALA A 377 -3.70 10.46 3.34
CA ALA A 377 -4.37 9.66 4.37
C ALA A 377 -5.72 10.28 4.76
N ASN A 378 -6.59 9.50 5.38
CA ASN A 378 -7.80 10.01 6.01
C ASN A 378 -7.60 10.06 7.53
N LYS A 379 -8.32 10.94 8.22
CA LYS A 379 -8.23 11.14 9.67
C LYS A 379 -8.67 9.90 10.49
N ARG A 380 -9.39 8.96 9.89
CA ARG A 380 -10.13 7.89 10.58
C ARG A 380 -9.40 6.56 10.66
#